data_AF-A0A972B3K6-F1
#
_entry.id   AF-A0A972B3K6-F1
#
_cell.length_a   1.000
_cell.length_b   1.000
_cell.length_c   1.000
_cell.angle_alpha   90.00
_cell.angle_beta   90.00
_cell.angle_gamma   90.00
#
_symmetry.space_group_name_H-M   'P 1'
#
loop_
_entity.id
_entity.type
_entity.pdbx_description
1 polymer ?
#
loop_
_entity_poly.entity_id
_entity_poly.type
_entity_poly.pdbx_seq_one_letter_code
_entity_poly.pdbx_strand_id
1 'polypeptide(L)'
;MSNETIQIPTGDYDRFVQAACAAAATEMEKLVQATISTLRDMDATGMFGDIAARHLWDEYCWQLQEGPYDNDDFGFGSTSENFEKVLDGVIAGALDELPQHTLLFLSIYTRNDLEEESDSGSIGGISRYDIASAVRERVSGAAAWRNLDVIGPYRGDVISMEVSLGGLAGEALSDIGEQSDFLAEHVDQMLEGGASNISDISHALLERYVELIHEDEDGVLLQALFHRFENDIKALVLEKDIRPAVEDAIGQLEEMLEDES
;
A
#
# COMPACT_ATOMS: atom_id res chain seq x y z
N MET A 1 -23.61 -45.11 -9.51
CA MET A 1 -23.27 -45.19 -8.09
C MET A 1 -24.46 -44.64 -7.32
N SER A 2 -25.00 -45.40 -6.39
CA SER A 2 -26.13 -44.97 -5.56
C SER A 2 -25.61 -43.91 -4.59
N ASN A 3 -26.10 -42.68 -4.66
CA ASN A 3 -25.83 -41.69 -3.61
C ASN A 3 -26.56 -42.14 -2.35
N GLU A 4 -25.84 -42.79 -1.43
CA GLU A 4 -26.33 -43.09 -0.10
C GLU A 4 -26.49 -41.77 0.65
N THR A 5 -27.74 -41.30 0.76
CA THR A 5 -28.09 -40.11 1.54
C THR A 5 -28.48 -40.55 2.94
N ILE A 6 -27.78 -40.03 3.95
CA ILE A 6 -28.11 -40.23 5.36
C ILE A 6 -28.90 -39.02 5.82
N GLN A 7 -30.11 -39.23 6.34
CA GLN A 7 -30.88 -38.16 6.97
C GLN A 7 -30.39 -37.96 8.41
N ILE A 8 -29.92 -36.75 8.70
CA ILE A 8 -29.43 -36.34 10.02
C ILE A 8 -30.45 -35.34 10.60
N PRO A 9 -30.85 -35.47 11.88
CA PRO A 9 -31.68 -34.46 12.54
C PRO A 9 -31.04 -33.07 12.46
N THR A 10 -31.84 -32.03 12.22
CA THR A 10 -31.34 -30.65 12.00
C THR A 10 -30.40 -30.17 13.12
N GLY A 11 -30.71 -30.46 14.38
CA GLY A 11 -29.84 -30.07 15.50
C GLY A 11 -28.49 -30.79 15.56
N ASP A 12 -28.39 -32.02 15.03
CA ASP A 12 -27.12 -32.75 14.92
C ASP A 12 -26.34 -32.30 13.67
N TYR A 13 -27.05 -31.93 12.62
CA TYR A 13 -26.49 -31.30 11.42
C TYR A 13 -25.84 -29.95 11.75
N ASP A 14 -26.55 -29.06 12.47
CA ASP A 14 -26.03 -27.75 12.84
C ASP A 14 -24.79 -27.86 13.75
N ARG A 15 -24.81 -28.82 14.70
CA ARG A 15 -23.65 -29.12 15.56
C ARG A 15 -22.46 -29.63 14.76
N PHE A 16 -22.70 -30.48 13.77
CA PHE A 16 -21.64 -30.97 12.89
C PHE A 16 -21.03 -29.82 12.07
N VAL A 17 -21.87 -28.97 11.46
CA VAL A 17 -21.40 -27.81 10.69
C VAL A 17 -20.59 -26.87 11.58
N GLN A 18 -21.06 -26.55 12.79
CA GLN A 18 -20.32 -25.72 13.73
C GLN A 18 -18.96 -26.32 14.10
N ALA A 19 -18.91 -27.62 14.38
CA ALA A 19 -17.65 -28.31 14.71
C ALA A 19 -16.70 -28.36 13.51
N ALA A 20 -17.21 -28.61 12.30
CA ALA A 20 -16.44 -28.59 11.06
C ALA A 20 -15.88 -27.18 10.78
N CYS A 21 -16.70 -26.13 10.92
CA CYS A 21 -16.27 -24.75 10.76
C CYS A 21 -15.21 -24.34 11.80
N ALA A 22 -15.37 -24.73 13.06
CA ALA A 22 -14.38 -24.45 14.10
C ALA A 22 -13.02 -25.13 13.82
N ALA A 23 -13.04 -26.38 13.33
CA ALA A 23 -11.83 -27.08 12.91
C ALA A 23 -11.21 -26.45 11.66
N ALA A 24 -12.03 -26.12 10.67
CA ALA A 24 -11.61 -25.54 9.41
C ALA A 24 -11.04 -24.13 9.54
N ALA A 25 -11.56 -23.31 10.46
CA ALA A 25 -11.07 -21.93 10.65
C ALA A 25 -9.57 -21.87 10.94
N THR A 26 -9.08 -22.79 11.79
CA THR A 26 -7.64 -22.89 12.09
C THR A 26 -6.83 -23.35 10.89
N GLU A 27 -7.36 -24.30 10.11
CA GLU A 27 -6.68 -24.80 8.90
C GLU A 27 -6.69 -23.78 7.77
N MET A 28 -7.75 -22.96 7.67
CA MET A 28 -7.84 -21.85 6.73
C MET A 28 -6.76 -20.81 7.03
N GLU A 29 -6.60 -20.40 8.29
CA GLU A 29 -5.55 -19.46 8.69
C GLU A 29 -4.15 -20.01 8.38
N LYS A 30 -3.89 -21.29 8.69
CA LYS A 30 -2.62 -21.94 8.35
C LYS A 30 -2.37 -21.94 6.84
N LEU A 31 -3.39 -22.18 6.03
CA LEU A 31 -3.29 -22.21 4.57
C LEU A 31 -2.96 -20.82 4.01
N VAL A 32 -3.60 -19.77 4.54
CA VAL A 32 -3.27 -18.37 4.22
C VAL A 32 -1.82 -18.05 4.58
N GLN A 33 -1.40 -18.35 5.82
CA GLN A 33 -0.03 -18.08 6.28
C GLN A 33 1.02 -18.87 5.50
N ALA A 34 0.74 -20.13 5.13
CA ALA A 34 1.62 -20.95 4.30
C ALA A 34 1.75 -20.39 2.88
N THR A 35 0.64 -19.90 2.32
CA THR A 35 0.64 -19.23 1.00
C THR A 35 1.51 -17.98 1.03
N ILE A 36 1.30 -17.10 2.02
CA ILE A 36 2.11 -15.88 2.23
C ILE A 36 3.60 -16.23 2.42
N SER A 37 3.89 -17.23 3.23
CA SER A 37 5.28 -17.67 3.48
C SER A 37 5.93 -18.18 2.19
N THR A 38 5.20 -18.94 1.37
CA THR A 38 5.71 -19.42 0.07
C THR A 38 6.01 -18.25 -0.86
N LEU A 39 5.15 -17.23 -0.91
CA LEU A 39 5.40 -16.02 -1.70
C LEU A 39 6.61 -15.22 -1.18
N ARG A 40 6.89 -15.27 0.13
CA ARG A 40 8.10 -14.70 0.73
C ARG A 40 9.36 -15.51 0.44
N ASP A 41 9.24 -16.80 0.17
CA ASP A 41 10.38 -17.64 -0.22
C ASP A 41 10.72 -17.51 -1.72
N MET A 42 9.86 -16.87 -2.51
CA MET A 42 10.05 -16.63 -3.94
C MET A 42 10.75 -15.29 -4.18
N ASP A 43 11.75 -15.28 -5.05
CA ASP A 43 12.45 -14.06 -5.47
C ASP A 43 11.46 -13.05 -6.09
N ALA A 44 11.65 -11.77 -5.79
CA ALA A 44 10.98 -10.69 -6.52
C ALA A 44 11.33 -10.77 -8.01
N THR A 45 10.36 -10.45 -8.86
CA THR A 45 10.51 -10.51 -10.31
C THR A 45 11.15 -9.24 -10.89
N GLY A 46 11.35 -8.21 -10.07
CA GLY A 46 11.81 -6.90 -10.50
C GLY A 46 10.76 -6.19 -11.36
N MET A 47 9.49 -6.57 -11.23
CA MET A 47 8.40 -6.08 -12.08
C MET A 47 8.23 -4.57 -11.97
N PHE A 48 8.62 -3.99 -10.83
CA PHE A 48 8.43 -2.58 -10.55
C PHE A 48 9.71 -1.75 -10.66
N GLY A 49 10.79 -2.26 -11.27
CA GLY A 49 11.98 -1.52 -11.76
C GLY A 49 12.72 -0.59 -10.78
N ASP A 50 12.01 0.42 -10.30
CA ASP A 50 12.37 1.43 -9.32
C ASP A 50 12.11 0.97 -7.86
N ILE A 51 11.36 -0.13 -7.66
CA ILE A 51 11.01 -0.66 -6.34
C ILE A 51 11.89 -1.86 -5.97
N ALA A 52 12.61 -1.73 -4.86
CA ALA A 52 13.48 -2.77 -4.32
C ALA A 52 12.71 -3.84 -3.52
N ALA A 53 11.72 -4.47 -4.13
CA ALA A 53 11.05 -5.63 -3.55
C ALA A 53 12.05 -6.79 -3.37
N ARG A 54 11.98 -7.48 -2.24
CA ARG A 54 12.89 -8.62 -1.95
C ARG A 54 12.29 -9.94 -2.39
N HIS A 55 11.00 -10.08 -2.16
CA HIS A 55 10.26 -11.30 -2.45
C HIS A 55 9.01 -11.00 -3.25
N LEU A 56 8.43 -12.03 -3.86
CA LEU A 56 7.19 -11.91 -4.62
C LEU A 56 6.01 -11.42 -3.76
N TRP A 57 6.00 -11.74 -2.46
CA TRP A 57 5.03 -11.18 -1.51
C TRP A 57 5.07 -9.64 -1.44
N ASP A 58 6.27 -9.06 -1.44
CA ASP A 58 6.44 -7.62 -1.29
C ASP A 58 5.95 -6.89 -2.55
N GLU A 59 6.23 -7.45 -3.74
CA GLU A 59 5.69 -6.95 -5.01
C GLU A 59 4.16 -7.03 -5.04
N TYR A 60 3.57 -8.11 -4.51
CA TYR A 60 2.12 -8.28 -4.48
C TYR A 60 1.42 -7.29 -3.53
N CYS A 61 1.99 -7.07 -2.34
CA CYS A 61 1.52 -6.03 -1.42
C CYS A 61 1.55 -4.65 -2.09
N TRP A 62 2.68 -4.31 -2.71
CA TRP A 62 2.85 -3.03 -3.39
C TRP A 62 1.80 -2.81 -4.47
N GLN A 63 1.61 -3.81 -5.34
CA GLN A 63 0.63 -3.76 -6.42
C GLN A 63 -0.80 -3.50 -5.93
N LEU A 64 -1.19 -4.08 -4.80
CA LEU A 64 -2.54 -3.91 -4.25
C LEU A 64 -2.72 -2.60 -3.48
N GLN A 65 -1.65 -2.03 -2.93
CA GLN A 65 -1.69 -0.83 -2.10
C GLN A 65 -1.60 0.46 -2.93
N GLU A 66 -0.70 0.50 -3.91
CA GLU A 66 -0.51 1.66 -4.81
C GLU A 66 -1.43 1.64 -6.03
N GLY A 67 -2.20 0.55 -6.17
CA GLY A 67 -3.20 0.39 -7.21
C GLY A 67 -2.61 -0.08 -8.55
N PRO A 68 -3.49 -0.45 -9.50
CA PRO A 68 -3.04 -0.82 -10.83
C PRO A 68 -2.45 0.41 -11.52
N TYR A 69 -1.16 0.34 -11.88
CA TYR A 69 -0.59 1.22 -12.90
C TYR A 69 -1.46 1.12 -14.16
N ASP A 70 -1.82 2.26 -14.71
CA ASP A 70 -2.91 2.45 -15.66
C ASP A 70 -3.07 1.34 -16.72
N ASN A 71 -4.33 1.02 -16.98
CA ASN A 71 -4.83 0.02 -17.92
C ASN A 71 -4.64 0.46 -19.40
N ASP A 72 -3.50 1.07 -19.69
CA ASP A 72 -3.15 1.64 -20.98
C ASP A 72 -2.64 0.53 -21.87
N ASP A 73 -3.32 0.32 -23.00
CA ASP A 73 -3.04 -0.68 -24.05
C ASP A 73 -1.61 -0.60 -24.67
N PHE A 74 -0.71 0.22 -24.13
CA PHE A 74 0.69 0.34 -24.52
C PHE A 74 1.72 0.12 -23.38
N GLY A 75 1.29 -0.20 -22.15
CA GLY A 75 2.16 -0.54 -21.02
C GLY A 75 1.62 -1.75 -20.29
N PHE A 76 2.28 -2.90 -20.45
CA PHE A 76 2.07 -4.15 -19.70
C PHE A 76 0.61 -4.49 -19.31
N GLY A 77 -0.12 -5.19 -20.18
CA GLY A 77 -1.45 -5.71 -19.87
C GLY A 77 -1.53 -6.44 -18.53
N SER A 78 -2.52 -6.06 -17.72
CA SER A 78 -2.98 -6.69 -16.47
C SER A 78 -1.90 -7.49 -15.73
N THR A 79 -0.90 -6.81 -15.16
CA THR A 79 0.10 -7.41 -14.26
C THR A 79 -0.54 -8.26 -13.16
N SER A 80 -1.80 -7.96 -12.79
CA SER A 80 -2.63 -8.79 -11.90
C SER A 80 -2.84 -10.21 -12.43
N GLU A 81 -3.06 -10.45 -13.72
CA GLU A 81 -3.38 -11.80 -14.22
C GLU A 81 -2.19 -12.76 -14.07
N ASN A 82 -0.96 -12.27 -14.20
CA ASN A 82 0.24 -13.08 -14.00
C ASN A 82 0.50 -13.36 -12.51
N PHE A 83 0.30 -12.37 -11.64
CA PHE A 83 0.36 -12.56 -10.19
C PHE A 83 -0.70 -13.55 -9.72
N GLU A 84 -1.95 -13.39 -10.19
CA GLU A 84 -3.06 -14.30 -9.88
C GLU A 84 -2.75 -15.73 -10.33
N LYS A 85 -2.10 -15.95 -11.49
CA LYS A 85 -1.66 -17.29 -11.91
C LYS A 85 -0.63 -17.91 -10.98
N VAL A 86 0.33 -17.12 -10.48
CA VAL A 86 1.34 -17.61 -9.53
C VAL A 86 0.69 -17.92 -8.19
N LEU A 87 -0.13 -17.01 -7.67
CA LEU A 87 -0.91 -17.18 -6.44
C LEU A 87 -1.80 -18.43 -6.52
N ASP A 88 -2.51 -18.62 -7.63
CA ASP A 88 -3.33 -19.80 -7.88
C ASP A 88 -2.51 -21.09 -7.89
N GLY A 89 -1.30 -21.05 -8.46
CA GLY A 89 -0.37 -22.17 -8.44
C GLY A 89 0.09 -22.54 -7.03
N VAL A 90 0.45 -21.53 -6.21
CA VAL A 90 0.86 -21.72 -4.82
C VAL A 90 -0.30 -22.28 -3.98
N ILE A 91 -1.50 -21.72 -4.11
CA ILE A 91 -2.70 -22.19 -3.40
C ILE A 91 -3.04 -23.62 -3.81
N ALA A 92 -3.02 -23.93 -5.11
CA ALA A 92 -3.29 -25.28 -5.60
C ALA A 92 -2.29 -26.30 -5.06
N GLY A 93 -0.99 -25.94 -5.02
CA GLY A 93 0.04 -26.77 -4.42
C GLY A 93 -0.20 -27.05 -2.94
N ALA A 94 -0.52 -26.01 -2.17
CA ALA A 94 -0.83 -26.16 -0.74
C ALA A 94 -2.10 -27.00 -0.49
N LEU A 95 -3.11 -26.89 -1.35
CA LEU A 95 -4.33 -27.71 -1.27
C LEU A 95 -4.09 -29.19 -1.57
N ASP A 96 -3.13 -29.52 -2.44
CA ASP A 96 -2.82 -30.91 -2.79
C ASP A 96 -2.11 -31.67 -1.66
N GLU A 97 -1.49 -30.96 -0.70
CA GLU A 97 -0.87 -31.55 0.48
C GLU A 97 -1.88 -31.85 1.61
N LEU A 98 -3.10 -31.28 1.54
CA LEU A 98 -4.08 -31.42 2.61
C LEU A 98 -4.81 -32.77 2.59
N PRO A 99 -5.05 -33.37 3.77
CA PRO A 99 -5.92 -34.54 3.88
C PRO A 99 -7.35 -34.27 3.38
N GLN A 100 -7.99 -35.30 2.81
CA GLN A 100 -9.37 -35.19 2.30
C GLN A 100 -10.38 -34.71 3.34
N HIS A 101 -10.23 -35.10 4.61
CA HIS A 101 -11.14 -34.66 5.68
C HIS A 101 -10.99 -33.16 5.98
N THR A 102 -9.78 -32.61 5.88
CA THR A 102 -9.52 -31.17 6.02
C THR A 102 -10.15 -30.41 4.86
N LEU A 103 -9.97 -30.89 3.63
CA LEU A 103 -10.62 -30.30 2.44
C LEU A 103 -12.14 -30.30 2.55
N LEU A 104 -12.72 -31.36 3.12
CA LEU A 104 -14.16 -31.43 3.37
C LEU A 104 -14.62 -30.35 4.36
N PHE A 105 -13.93 -30.22 5.51
CA PHE A 105 -14.26 -29.21 6.51
C PHE A 105 -14.07 -27.79 5.99
N LEU A 106 -13.01 -27.52 5.24
CA LEU A 106 -12.79 -26.23 4.57
C LEU A 106 -13.91 -25.92 3.57
N SER A 107 -14.39 -26.90 2.81
CA SER A 107 -15.51 -26.72 1.89
C SER A 107 -16.83 -26.41 2.60
N ILE A 108 -17.03 -26.97 3.81
CA ILE A 108 -18.20 -26.64 4.65
C ILE A 108 -18.06 -25.22 5.19
N TYR A 109 -16.85 -24.87 5.64
CA TYR A 109 -16.53 -23.55 6.18
C TYR A 109 -16.75 -22.44 5.16
N THR A 110 -16.22 -22.56 3.95
CA THR A 110 -16.37 -21.51 2.92
C THR A 110 -17.82 -21.30 2.50
N ARG A 111 -18.62 -22.37 2.37
CA ARG A 111 -20.05 -22.25 2.07
C ARG A 111 -20.84 -21.55 3.18
N ASN A 112 -20.44 -21.77 4.43
CA ASN A 112 -21.09 -21.14 5.59
C ASN A 112 -20.67 -19.68 5.78
N ASP A 113 -19.51 -19.28 5.25
CA ASP A 113 -18.97 -17.91 5.30
C ASP A 113 -19.56 -17.02 4.21
N LEU A 114 -19.91 -17.58 3.04
CA LEU A 114 -20.37 -16.84 1.87
C LEU A 114 -21.81 -16.31 1.96
N GLU A 115 -22.57 -16.60 3.03
CA GLU A 115 -24.01 -16.32 3.17
C GLU A 115 -24.87 -16.68 1.93
N GLU A 116 -24.33 -17.45 1.00
CA GLU A 116 -25.05 -17.84 -0.20
C GLU A 116 -26.15 -18.80 0.25
N GLU A 117 -27.41 -18.41 -0.03
CA GLU A 117 -28.52 -19.33 -0.18
C GLU A 117 -28.23 -20.27 -1.36
N SER A 118 -27.19 -21.12 -1.22
CA SER A 118 -26.82 -22.09 -2.22
C SER A 118 -27.86 -23.20 -2.18
N ASP A 119 -28.80 -23.06 -3.08
CA ASP A 119 -29.73 -24.10 -3.48
C ASP A 119 -28.90 -25.34 -3.88
N SER A 120 -29.00 -26.41 -3.07
CA SER A 120 -28.50 -27.76 -3.34
C SER A 120 -26.97 -28.01 -3.35
N GLY A 121 -26.43 -28.45 -2.22
CA GLY A 121 -25.13 -29.13 -2.19
C GLY A 121 -24.89 -29.88 -0.89
N SER A 122 -24.97 -31.21 -0.93
CA SER A 122 -24.56 -32.09 0.19
C SER A 122 -23.27 -31.60 0.87
N ILE A 123 -23.27 -31.51 2.21
CA ILE A 123 -22.06 -31.24 3.03
C ILE A 123 -20.89 -32.20 2.73
N GLY A 124 -21.15 -33.33 2.04
CA GLY A 124 -20.15 -34.31 1.63
C GLY A 124 -19.30 -33.91 0.42
N GLY A 125 -19.59 -32.78 -0.25
CA GLY A 125 -18.86 -32.34 -1.44
C GLY A 125 -17.61 -31.52 -1.10
N ILE A 126 -16.44 -31.96 -1.55
CA ILE A 126 -15.21 -31.16 -1.53
C ILE A 126 -15.23 -30.19 -2.72
N SER A 127 -15.11 -28.89 -2.44
CA SER A 127 -14.96 -27.84 -3.46
C SER A 127 -13.61 -27.17 -3.31
N ARG A 128 -12.63 -27.59 -4.12
CA ARG A 128 -11.30 -26.98 -4.13
C ARG A 128 -11.33 -25.54 -4.65
N TYR A 129 -12.28 -25.24 -5.54
CA TYR A 129 -12.46 -23.91 -6.10
C TYR A 129 -12.88 -22.91 -5.02
N ASP A 130 -13.91 -23.24 -4.22
CA ASP A 130 -14.40 -22.34 -3.18
C ASP A 130 -13.34 -22.10 -2.11
N ILE A 131 -12.58 -23.15 -1.74
CA ILE A 131 -11.46 -23.02 -0.81
C ILE A 131 -10.38 -22.11 -1.39
N ALA A 132 -9.96 -22.33 -2.64
CA ALA A 132 -8.93 -21.51 -3.27
C ALA A 132 -9.35 -20.04 -3.37
N SER A 133 -10.60 -19.77 -3.74
CA SER A 133 -11.16 -18.42 -3.79
C SER A 133 -11.14 -17.74 -2.42
N ALA A 134 -11.55 -18.46 -1.36
CA ALA A 134 -11.57 -17.95 0.00
C ALA A 134 -10.17 -17.71 0.58
N VAL A 135 -9.17 -18.50 0.18
CA VAL A 135 -7.76 -18.28 0.52
C VAL A 135 -7.24 -17.06 -0.21
N ARG A 136 -7.49 -16.96 -1.53
CA ARG A 136 -7.08 -15.83 -2.35
C ARG A 136 -7.59 -14.52 -1.77
N GLU A 137 -8.90 -14.42 -1.48
CA GLU A 137 -9.51 -13.23 -0.89
C GLU A 137 -8.83 -12.81 0.43
N ARG A 138 -8.53 -13.78 1.31
CA ARG A 138 -7.83 -13.52 2.58
C ARG A 138 -6.38 -13.10 2.38
N VAL A 139 -5.66 -13.71 1.44
CA VAL A 139 -4.27 -13.36 1.09
C VAL A 139 -4.23 -11.96 0.46
N SER A 140 -5.11 -11.67 -0.49
CA SER A 140 -5.26 -10.33 -1.09
C SER A 140 -5.67 -9.31 -0.04
N GLY A 141 -6.58 -9.64 0.88
CA GLY A 141 -6.95 -8.77 1.99
C GLY A 141 -5.77 -8.48 2.93
N ALA A 142 -4.94 -9.48 3.22
CA ALA A 142 -3.72 -9.30 4.00
C ALA A 142 -2.67 -8.45 3.28
N ALA A 143 -2.55 -8.58 1.95
CA ALA A 143 -1.65 -7.78 1.13
C ALA A 143 -2.15 -6.33 0.95
N ALA A 144 -3.46 -6.14 0.80
CA ALA A 144 -4.11 -4.84 0.62
C ALA A 144 -4.21 -4.02 1.91
N TRP A 145 -4.02 -4.63 3.09
CA TRP A 145 -3.86 -3.86 4.31
C TRP A 145 -2.66 -2.95 4.16
N ARG A 146 -2.88 -1.62 4.28
CA ARG A 146 -1.85 -0.57 4.33
C ARG A 146 -0.96 -0.77 5.56
N ASN A 147 -0.08 -1.74 5.44
CA ASN A 147 1.06 -1.95 6.30
C ASN A 147 2.25 -1.90 5.35
N LEU A 148 2.50 -0.71 4.77
CA LEU A 148 3.74 -0.39 4.08
C LEU A 148 4.84 -0.48 5.12
N ASP A 149 5.26 -1.73 5.35
CA ASP A 149 6.55 -2.04 5.93
C ASP A 149 7.54 -1.27 5.06
N VAL A 150 8.14 -0.19 5.58
CA VAL A 150 9.06 0.63 4.77
C VAL A 150 10.29 -0.23 4.46
N ILE A 151 10.31 -0.82 3.27
CA ILE A 151 11.45 -1.58 2.75
C ILE A 151 12.38 -0.57 2.11
N GLY A 152 13.40 -0.16 2.87
CA GLY A 152 14.56 0.49 2.27
C GLY A 152 15.30 -0.48 1.34
N PRO A 153 15.99 0.02 0.30
CA PRO A 153 16.59 -0.78 -0.78
C PRO A 153 17.60 -1.85 -0.34
N TYR A 154 18.08 -1.81 0.91
CA TYR A 154 19.11 -2.72 1.43
C TYR A 154 18.81 -3.32 2.81
N ARG A 155 17.59 -3.15 3.35
CA ARG A 155 17.29 -3.68 4.69
C ARG A 155 17.09 -5.19 4.67
N GLY A 156 17.24 -5.84 5.82
CA GLY A 156 16.79 -7.21 6.10
C GLY A 156 15.54 -7.24 7.01
N ASP A 157 15.31 -6.16 7.76
CA ASP A 157 14.24 -6.06 8.76
C ASP A 157 13.04 -5.25 8.24
N VAL A 158 11.86 -5.61 8.74
CA VAL A 158 10.57 -4.99 8.48
C VAL A 158 10.33 -3.87 9.50
N ILE A 159 10.03 -2.65 9.05
CA ILE A 159 9.58 -1.56 9.93
C ILE A 159 8.05 -1.56 9.92
N SER A 160 7.45 -2.33 10.85
CA SER A 160 6.00 -2.52 10.97
C SER A 160 5.28 -1.33 11.64
N MET A 161 5.64 -0.10 11.28
CA MET A 161 5.05 1.10 11.86
C MET A 161 4.80 2.14 10.77
N GLU A 162 3.57 2.64 10.73
CA GLU A 162 3.19 3.78 9.88
C GLU A 162 3.99 5.01 10.33
N VAL A 163 5.03 5.33 9.56
CA VAL A 163 5.78 6.58 9.71
C VAL A 163 5.07 7.60 8.84
N SER A 164 4.44 8.59 9.45
CA SER A 164 3.83 9.70 8.71
C SER A 164 4.71 10.94 8.80
N LEU A 165 4.84 11.63 7.66
CA LEU A 165 5.42 12.96 7.60
C LEU A 165 4.31 13.98 7.77
N GLY A 166 4.32 14.69 8.91
CA GLY A 166 3.39 15.80 9.15
C GLY A 166 3.89 17.13 8.58
N GLY A 167 3.05 18.16 8.65
CA GLY A 167 3.38 19.49 8.15
C GLY A 167 3.10 19.63 6.65
N LEU A 168 3.24 20.86 6.12
CA LEU A 168 2.77 21.20 4.77
C LEU A 168 3.29 20.26 3.68
N ALA A 169 4.60 20.00 3.66
CA ALA A 169 5.22 19.15 2.65
C ALA A 169 4.79 17.68 2.78
N GLY A 170 4.71 17.17 4.01
CA GLY A 170 4.29 15.79 4.26
C GLY A 170 2.82 15.57 3.93
N GLU A 171 1.95 16.51 4.30
CA GLU A 171 0.51 16.50 3.96
C GLU A 171 0.32 16.57 2.44
N ALA A 172 1.03 17.46 1.74
CA ALA A 172 0.95 17.57 0.28
C ALA A 172 1.36 16.28 -0.44
N LEU A 173 2.46 15.63 -0.02
CA LEU A 173 2.87 14.34 -0.55
C LEU A 173 1.86 13.23 -0.22
N SER A 174 1.23 13.29 0.95
CA SER A 174 0.22 12.30 1.34
C SER A 174 -1.03 12.40 0.47
N ASP A 175 -1.46 13.61 0.11
CA ASP A 175 -2.67 13.85 -0.67
C ASP A 175 -2.54 13.30 -2.10
N ILE A 176 -1.32 13.23 -2.64
CA ILE A 176 -1.02 12.68 -3.97
C ILE A 176 -0.50 11.23 -3.92
N GLY A 177 -0.35 10.65 -2.73
CA GLY A 177 0.13 9.26 -2.55
C GLY A 177 1.66 9.08 -2.50
N GLU A 178 2.46 10.12 -2.75
CA GLU A 178 3.93 10.01 -2.85
C GLU A 178 4.68 10.03 -1.50
N GLN A 179 3.97 10.18 -0.37
CA GLN A 179 4.63 10.24 0.95
C GLN A 179 5.43 8.96 1.26
N SER A 180 4.90 7.80 0.88
CA SER A 180 5.52 6.50 1.14
C SER A 180 6.81 6.33 0.34
N ASP A 181 6.80 6.74 -0.93
CA ASP A 181 7.96 6.67 -1.82
C ASP A 181 9.12 7.51 -1.29
N PHE A 182 8.82 8.75 -0.89
CA PHE A 182 9.81 9.65 -0.29
C PHE A 182 10.43 9.05 1.00
N LEU A 183 9.59 8.45 1.85
CA LEU A 183 10.06 7.78 3.07
C LEU A 183 10.94 6.59 2.76
N ALA A 184 10.57 5.77 1.77
CA ALA A 184 11.33 4.60 1.36
C ALA A 184 12.71 4.98 0.80
N GLU A 185 12.79 6.05 -0.01
CA GLU A 185 14.05 6.55 -0.57
C GLU A 185 15.05 6.97 0.52
N HIS A 186 14.55 7.61 1.59
CA HIS A 186 15.38 8.19 2.64
C HIS A 186 15.46 7.38 3.93
N VAL A 187 14.83 6.19 3.99
CA VAL A 187 14.66 5.46 5.25
C VAL A 187 16.00 5.16 5.93
N ASP A 188 17.03 4.76 5.19
CA ASP A 188 18.33 4.39 5.75
C ASP A 188 18.98 5.57 6.46
N GLN A 189 18.96 6.74 5.83
CA GLN A 189 19.43 8.00 6.42
C GLN A 189 18.60 8.39 7.66
N MET A 190 17.28 8.16 7.63
CA MET A 190 16.40 8.42 8.79
C MET A 190 16.75 7.55 10.00
N LEU A 191 17.06 6.26 9.78
CA LEU A 191 17.41 5.35 10.88
C LEU A 191 18.84 5.56 11.39
N GLU A 192 19.80 5.86 10.51
CA GLU A 192 21.14 6.28 10.92
C GLU A 192 21.07 7.55 11.77
N GLY A 193 20.15 8.44 11.42
CA GLY A 193 19.90 9.69 12.12
C GLY A 193 21.09 10.65 12.08
N GLY A 194 21.10 11.61 13.00
CA GLY A 194 22.15 12.63 13.08
C GLY A 194 21.84 13.89 12.27
N ALA A 195 22.52 14.98 12.64
CA ALA A 195 22.18 16.31 12.14
C ALA A 195 22.38 16.49 10.63
N SER A 196 23.38 15.82 10.04
CA SER A 196 23.62 15.86 8.59
C SER A 196 22.47 15.20 7.84
N ASN A 197 22.16 13.94 8.18
CA ASN A 197 21.07 13.20 7.54
C ASN A 197 19.73 13.92 7.69
N ILE A 198 19.42 14.46 8.87
CA ILE A 198 18.19 15.25 9.08
C ILE A 198 18.17 16.48 8.16
N SER A 199 19.30 17.20 8.04
CA SER A 199 19.41 18.36 7.16
C SER A 199 19.21 17.96 5.70
N ASP A 200 19.88 16.90 5.24
CA ASP A 200 19.85 16.45 3.85
C ASP A 200 18.43 16.01 3.45
N ILE A 201 17.76 15.22 4.30
CA ILE A 201 16.37 14.80 4.10
C ILE A 201 15.42 16.02 4.12
N SER A 202 15.66 16.99 5.01
CA SER A 202 14.83 18.20 5.08
C SER A 202 14.94 19.05 3.80
N HIS A 203 16.12 19.11 3.18
CA HIS A 203 16.31 19.81 1.91
C HIS A 203 15.63 19.06 0.77
N ALA A 204 15.80 17.73 0.69
CA ALA A 204 15.11 16.90 -0.31
C ALA A 204 13.58 17.04 -0.19
N LEU A 205 13.03 17.02 1.03
CA LEU A 205 11.59 17.20 1.26
C LEU A 205 11.12 18.60 0.82
N LEU A 206 11.92 19.63 1.06
CA LEU A 206 11.61 20.99 0.62
C LEU A 206 11.63 21.10 -0.90
N GLU A 207 12.63 20.52 -1.57
CA GLU A 207 12.73 20.53 -3.03
C GLU A 207 11.51 19.84 -3.66
N ARG A 208 11.14 18.65 -3.17
CA ARG A 208 9.93 17.95 -3.61
C ARG A 208 8.67 18.77 -3.42
N TYR A 209 8.50 19.39 -2.25
CA TYR A 209 7.34 20.24 -2.00
C TYR A 209 7.28 21.46 -2.92
N VAL A 210 8.43 22.05 -3.27
CA VAL A 210 8.51 23.16 -4.22
C VAL A 210 8.17 22.69 -5.64
N GLU A 211 8.58 21.50 -6.05
CA GLU A 211 8.17 20.88 -7.33
C GLU A 211 6.64 20.75 -7.38
N LEU A 212 6.02 20.21 -6.33
CA LEU A 212 4.56 20.09 -6.24
C LEU A 212 3.83 21.43 -6.32
N ILE A 213 4.37 22.49 -5.70
CA ILE A 213 3.79 23.84 -5.81
C ILE A 213 3.83 24.34 -7.26
N HIS A 214 4.85 23.99 -8.04
CA HIS A 214 4.92 24.41 -9.45
C HIS A 214 3.95 23.63 -10.35
N GLU A 215 3.62 22.39 -9.96
CA GLU A 215 2.70 21.51 -10.68
C GLU A 215 1.22 21.74 -10.27
N ASP A 216 0.99 22.37 -9.11
CA ASP A 216 -0.32 22.69 -8.56
C ASP A 216 -1.05 23.79 -9.37
N GLU A 217 -1.85 23.36 -10.35
CA GLU A 217 -2.64 24.24 -11.22
C GLU A 217 -3.70 25.07 -10.45
N ASP A 218 -4.24 24.52 -9.35
CA ASP A 218 -5.28 25.15 -8.54
C ASP A 218 -4.70 26.11 -7.47
N GLY A 219 -3.39 26.07 -7.25
CA GLY A 219 -2.67 26.94 -6.32
C GLY A 219 -3.00 26.71 -4.85
N VAL A 220 -3.58 25.56 -4.51
CA VAL A 220 -3.99 25.19 -3.15
C VAL A 220 -2.79 25.09 -2.21
N LEU A 221 -1.69 24.46 -2.66
CA LEU A 221 -0.47 24.27 -1.89
C LEU A 221 0.21 25.60 -1.60
N LEU A 222 0.28 26.47 -2.60
CA LEU A 222 0.82 27.82 -2.44
C LEU A 222 -0.02 28.64 -1.45
N GLN A 223 -1.36 28.54 -1.54
CA GLN A 223 -2.26 29.21 -0.61
C GLN A 223 -2.08 28.70 0.83
N ALA A 224 -1.91 27.38 1.02
CA ALA A 224 -1.66 26.79 2.33
C ALA A 224 -0.33 27.27 2.94
N LEU A 225 0.73 27.40 2.13
CA LEU A 225 2.00 27.98 2.53
C LEU A 225 1.84 29.44 2.98
N PHE A 226 1.17 30.26 2.16
CA PHE A 226 0.88 31.65 2.52
C PHE A 226 0.07 31.77 3.80
N HIS A 227 -0.95 30.93 3.98
CA HIS A 227 -1.78 30.97 5.17
C HIS A 227 -0.97 30.65 6.44
N ARG A 228 -0.06 29.67 6.36
CA ARG A 228 0.75 29.24 7.51
C ARG A 228 1.87 30.21 7.85
N PHE A 229 2.50 30.82 6.85
CA PHE A 229 3.70 31.66 7.01
C PHE A 229 3.50 33.13 6.60
N GLU A 230 2.25 33.62 6.61
CA GLU A 230 1.87 34.93 6.08
C GLU A 230 2.78 36.07 6.58
N ASN A 231 3.04 36.11 7.89
CA ASN A 231 3.83 37.17 8.51
C ASN A 231 5.31 37.11 8.10
N ASP A 232 5.87 35.90 8.05
CA ASP A 232 7.27 35.69 7.68
C ASP A 232 7.49 36.00 6.20
N ILE A 233 6.56 35.60 5.34
CA ILE A 233 6.60 35.92 3.90
C ILE A 233 6.45 37.43 3.68
N LYS A 234 5.51 38.10 4.38
CA LYS A 234 5.38 39.57 4.30
C LYS A 234 6.66 40.27 4.73
N ALA A 235 7.29 39.83 5.82
CA ALA A 235 8.55 40.38 6.27
C ALA A 235 9.67 40.16 5.24
N LEU A 236 9.75 38.96 4.67
CA LEU A 236 10.73 38.63 3.64
C LEU A 236 10.56 39.52 2.40
N VAL A 237 9.35 39.66 1.87
CA VAL A 237 9.04 40.49 0.70
C VAL A 237 9.33 41.97 0.99
N LEU A 238 8.95 42.46 2.18
CA LEU A 238 9.23 43.84 2.57
C LEU A 238 10.74 44.14 2.58
N GLU A 239 11.53 43.27 3.21
CA GLU A 239 12.95 43.51 3.41
C GLU A 239 13.81 43.20 2.18
N LYS A 240 13.44 42.18 1.39
CA LYS A 240 14.26 41.68 0.27
C LYS A 240 13.88 42.23 -1.09
N ASP A 241 12.65 42.71 -1.26
CA ASP A 241 12.14 43.17 -2.55
C ASP A 241 11.68 44.64 -2.48
N ILE A 242 10.73 44.95 -1.60
CA ILE A 242 10.10 46.29 -1.57
C ILE A 242 11.07 47.37 -1.08
N ARG A 243 11.75 47.16 0.05
CA ARG A 243 12.65 48.18 0.61
C ARG A 243 13.79 48.53 -0.35
N PRO A 244 14.54 47.57 -0.93
CA PRO A 244 15.59 47.89 -1.90
C PRO A 244 15.06 48.68 -3.10
N ALA A 245 13.88 48.34 -3.63
CA ALA A 245 13.27 49.06 -4.74
C ALA A 245 12.90 50.51 -4.39
N VAL A 246 12.43 50.75 -3.15
CA VAL A 246 12.11 52.11 -2.67
C VAL A 246 13.38 52.92 -2.43
N GLU A 247 14.42 52.32 -1.84
CA GLU A 247 15.71 52.98 -1.62
C GLU A 247 16.38 53.40 -2.94
N ASP A 248 16.32 52.52 -3.96
CA ASP A 248 16.79 52.84 -5.31
C ASP A 248 16.03 54.02 -5.93
N ALA A 249 14.69 54.01 -5.84
CA ALA A 249 13.86 55.10 -6.33
C ALA A 249 14.14 56.44 -5.61
N ILE A 250 14.42 56.40 -4.30
CA ILE A 250 14.83 57.60 -3.54
C ILE A 250 16.18 58.11 -4.06
N GLY A 251 17.17 57.24 -4.25
CA GLY A 251 18.47 57.62 -4.79
C GLY A 251 18.37 58.26 -6.17
N GLN A 252 17.54 57.69 -7.07
CA GLN A 252 17.28 58.29 -8.38
C GLN A 252 16.67 59.70 -8.29
N LEU A 253 15.73 59.91 -7.36
CA LEU A 253 15.13 61.24 -7.15
C LEU A 253 16.14 62.25 -6.60
N GLU A 254 17.04 61.82 -5.71
CA GLU A 254 18.10 62.66 -5.17
C GLU A 254 19.10 63.08 -6.27
N GLU A 255 19.56 62.14 -7.11
CA GLU A 255 20.44 62.44 -8.26
C GLU A 255 19.81 63.47 -9.21
N MET A 256 18.53 63.31 -9.54
CA MET A 256 17.83 64.25 -10.42
C MET A 256 17.73 65.67 -9.84
N LEU A 257 17.66 65.81 -8.52
CA LEU A 257 17.62 67.12 -7.85
C LEU A 257 18.99 67.79 -7.75
N GLU A 258 20.08 67.01 -7.71
CA GLU A 258 21.45 67.54 -7.71
C GLU A 258 21.88 68.05 -9.10
N ASP A 259 21.46 67.38 -10.17
CA ASP A 259 21.75 67.78 -11.56
C ASP A 259 21.01 69.06 -12.02
N GLU A 260 19.95 69.47 -11.30
CA GLU A 260 19.22 70.72 -11.56
C GLU A 260 19.74 71.94 -10.74
N SER A 261 20.76 71.74 -9.88
CA SER A 261 21.36 72.78 -9.00
C SER A 261 22.67 73.36 -9.51
#